data_AF-A0A969QT46-F1
#
_entry.id   AF-A0A969QT46-F1
#
_cell.length_a   1.000
_cell.length_b   1.000
_cell.length_c   1.000
_cell.angle_alpha   90.00
_cell.angle_beta   90.00
_cell.angle_gamma   90.00
#
_symmetry.space_group_name_H-M   'P 1'
#
loop_
_entity.id
_entity.type
_entity.pdbx_description
1 polymer ?
#
loop_
_entity_poly.entity_id
_entity_poly.type
_entity_poly.pdbx_seq_one_letter_code
_entity_poly.pdbx_strand_id
1 'polypeptide(L)'
;MKLPLLIFALLFPSAVMVFGQVPAQPFEINRVPGGQVNLQWLGIYPRTYFLQQSTGLNQDWTYFPTVIESGNGLPMGWSVMVSGTPKMFFRLHYTDVPTSDPAMMDFDGDGVASIYELQLLGTSPLIANTDGVGASDGGGDADGDGLPDALELHFLAI
;
A
#
# COMPACT_ATOMS: atom_id res chain seq x y z
N MET A 1 16.97 -33.17 5.88
CA MET A 1 18.02 -32.38 5.21
C MET A 1 18.39 -33.08 3.89
N LYS A 2 17.75 -32.66 2.79
CA LYS A 2 18.09 -33.00 1.39
C LYS A 2 17.49 -31.88 0.53
N LEU A 3 18.33 -31.03 -0.08
CA LEU A 3 17.90 -30.17 -1.18
C LEU A 3 17.89 -31.01 -2.46
N PRO A 4 16.85 -30.98 -3.30
CA PRO A 4 16.94 -31.48 -4.65
C PRO A 4 17.12 -30.33 -5.66
N LEU A 5 18.30 -30.35 -6.27
CA LEU A 5 18.68 -30.09 -7.67
C LEU A 5 17.67 -29.38 -8.59
N LEU A 6 18.09 -28.21 -9.11
CA LEU A 6 17.39 -27.45 -10.16
C LEU A 6 17.90 -27.91 -11.56
N ILE A 7 16.99 -28.28 -12.46
CA ILE A 7 17.29 -28.62 -13.87
C ILE A 7 16.77 -27.47 -14.75
N PHE A 8 17.59 -26.97 -15.68
CA PHE A 8 17.18 -26.01 -16.70
C PHE A 8 16.84 -26.73 -18.02
N ALA A 9 15.71 -26.36 -18.63
CA ALA A 9 15.43 -26.62 -20.03
C ALA A 9 15.07 -25.29 -20.70
N LEU A 10 15.80 -24.92 -21.74
CA LEU A 10 15.55 -23.76 -22.59
C LEU A 10 14.96 -24.25 -23.90
N LEU A 11 13.69 -23.91 -24.16
CA LEU A 11 13.02 -24.10 -25.44
C LEU A 11 12.24 -22.82 -25.77
N PHE A 12 12.58 -22.19 -26.89
CA PHE A 12 11.76 -21.18 -27.57
C PHE A 12 11.41 -21.74 -28.97
N PRO A 13 10.27 -21.39 -29.61
CA PRO A 13 9.49 -20.17 -29.41
C PRO A 13 7.97 -20.38 -29.27
N SER A 14 7.34 -19.54 -28.46
CA SER A 14 5.98 -18.94 -28.60
C SER A 14 5.53 -18.49 -27.21
N ALA A 15 5.45 -17.17 -27.02
CA ALA A 15 4.88 -16.44 -25.89
C ALA A 15 4.60 -17.26 -24.62
N VAL A 16 5.64 -17.49 -23.81
CA VAL A 16 5.47 -17.80 -22.38
C VAL A 16 6.00 -16.59 -21.63
N MET A 17 5.10 -15.73 -21.17
CA MET A 17 5.45 -14.82 -20.08
C MET A 17 5.64 -15.68 -18.83
N VAL A 18 6.88 -16.08 -18.58
CA VAL A 18 7.28 -16.57 -17.27
C VAL A 18 7.25 -15.35 -16.36
N PHE A 19 6.24 -15.22 -15.51
CA PHE A 19 6.38 -14.40 -14.31
C PHE A 19 7.44 -15.07 -13.45
N GLY A 20 8.70 -14.71 -13.67
CA GLY A 20 9.70 -14.86 -12.63
C GLY A 20 9.12 -14.13 -11.43
N GLN A 21 8.96 -14.82 -10.30
CA GLN A 21 8.67 -14.16 -9.03
C GLN A 21 9.70 -13.05 -8.91
N VAL A 22 9.27 -11.78 -9.08
CA VAL A 22 10.10 -10.63 -8.74
C VAL A 22 10.64 -10.95 -7.35
N PRO A 23 11.97 -10.93 -7.13
CA PRO A 23 12.52 -11.31 -5.85
C PRO A 23 11.72 -10.61 -4.76
N ALA A 24 11.27 -11.39 -3.76
CA ALA A 24 10.44 -10.88 -2.67
C ALA A 24 11.02 -9.54 -2.24
N GLN A 25 10.23 -8.48 -2.36
CA GLN A 25 10.71 -7.14 -2.08
C GLN A 25 11.33 -7.15 -0.68
N PRO A 26 12.62 -6.85 -0.54
CA PRO A 26 13.24 -6.83 0.77
C PRO A 26 12.55 -5.74 1.59
N PHE A 27 11.88 -6.16 2.66
CA PHE A 27 11.26 -5.29 3.65
C PHE A 27 11.87 -5.65 5.01
N GLU A 28 12.66 -4.72 5.53
CA GLU A 28 13.43 -4.89 6.75
C GLU A 28 12.83 -4.07 7.89
N ILE A 29 12.82 -4.66 9.08
CA ILE A 29 12.32 -4.04 10.31
C ILE A 29 13.41 -4.12 11.35
N ASN A 30 13.95 -2.97 11.74
CA ASN A 30 15.06 -2.87 12.69
C ASN A 30 14.60 -2.10 13.93
N ARG A 31 14.59 -2.76 15.10
CA ARG A 31 14.32 -2.07 16.37
C ARG A 31 15.49 -1.15 16.71
N VAL A 32 15.20 0.07 17.11
CA VAL A 32 16.20 1.03 17.57
C VAL A 32 15.88 1.51 19.00
N PRO A 33 16.89 1.97 19.77
CA PRO A 33 16.67 2.50 21.11
C PRO A 33 15.61 3.62 21.13
N GLY A 34 14.89 3.76 22.26
CA GLY A 34 13.83 4.76 22.40
C GLY A 34 12.43 4.28 21.99
N GLY A 35 12.26 2.97 21.77
CA GLY A 35 10.95 2.39 21.44
C GLY A 35 10.51 2.70 20.01
N GLN A 36 11.46 2.73 19.09
CA GLN A 36 11.22 2.96 17.66
C GLN A 36 11.56 1.71 16.84
N VAL A 37 10.96 1.63 15.66
CA VAL A 37 11.37 0.71 14.60
C VAL A 37 11.67 1.48 13.33
N ASN A 38 12.76 1.12 12.67
CA ASN A 38 13.06 1.57 11.32
C ASN A 38 12.54 0.52 10.35
N LEU A 39 11.64 0.94 9.47
CA LEU A 39 11.08 0.18 8.36
C LEU A 39 11.84 0.59 7.11
N GLN A 40 12.39 -0.37 6.36
CA GLN A 40 13.18 -0.08 5.16
C GLN A 40 12.82 -1.04 4.03
N TRP A 41 12.82 -0.53 2.79
CA TRP A 41 12.63 -1.31 1.59
C TRP A 41 13.39 -0.73 0.41
N LEU A 42 13.59 -1.51 -0.65
CA LEU A 42 14.09 -0.98 -1.91
C LEU A 42 12.94 -0.33 -2.70
N GLY A 43 13.08 0.95 -3.04
CA GLY A 43 12.12 1.70 -3.86
C GLY A 43 12.23 1.37 -5.33
N ILE A 44 11.75 0.21 -5.77
CA ILE A 44 11.82 -0.23 -7.17
C ILE A 44 10.98 0.68 -8.05
N TYR A 45 11.58 1.34 -9.05
CA TYR A 45 10.85 2.02 -10.12
C TYR A 45 10.30 0.97 -11.11
N PRO A 46 9.03 1.06 -11.58
CA PRO A 46 8.07 2.16 -11.47
C PRO A 46 6.98 1.97 -10.39
N ARG A 47 7.30 1.39 -9.23
CA ARG A 47 6.27 1.09 -8.22
C ARG A 47 5.90 2.30 -7.38
N THR A 48 4.66 2.32 -6.88
CA THR A 48 4.24 3.16 -5.76
C THR A 48 3.95 2.29 -4.55
N TYR A 49 4.37 2.73 -3.36
CA TYR A 49 4.33 1.97 -2.12
C TYR A 49 3.35 2.55 -1.11
N PHE A 50 2.67 1.64 -0.39
CA PHE A 50 1.74 1.96 0.69
C PHE A 50 2.10 1.11 1.90
N LEU A 51 2.05 1.70 3.10
CA LEU A 51 2.36 0.98 4.33
C LEU A 51 1.09 0.73 5.13
N GLN A 52 0.94 -0.49 5.64
CA GLN A 52 -0.10 -0.83 6.61
C GLN A 52 0.50 -1.29 7.93
N GLN A 53 -0.26 -1.07 9.00
CA GLN A 53 0.01 -1.56 10.34
C GLN A 53 -1.17 -2.33 10.92
N SER A 54 -0.88 -3.17 11.91
CA SER A 54 -1.90 -3.75 12.78
C SER A 54 -1.29 -4.13 14.13
N THR A 55 -2.14 -4.25 15.15
CA THR A 55 -1.78 -4.87 16.44
C THR A 55 -2.05 -6.38 16.45
N GLY A 56 -2.76 -6.91 15.44
CA GLY A 56 -3.08 -8.32 15.24
C GLY A 56 -2.65 -8.84 13.85
N LEU A 57 -2.39 -10.14 13.69
CA LEU A 57 -2.02 -10.69 12.37
C LEU A 57 -3.22 -10.82 11.42
N ASN A 58 -4.41 -11.07 11.96
CA ASN A 58 -5.55 -11.58 11.21
C ASN A 58 -6.74 -10.61 11.15
N GLN A 59 -6.59 -9.38 11.65
CA GLN A 59 -7.64 -8.37 11.68
C GLN A 59 -7.03 -6.96 11.86
N ASP A 60 -7.83 -5.92 11.63
CA ASP A 60 -7.54 -4.52 11.96
C ASP A 60 -6.34 -3.91 11.23
N TRP A 61 -6.11 -4.33 9.98
CA TRP A 61 -5.08 -3.73 9.13
C TRP A 61 -5.55 -2.35 8.66
N THR A 62 -4.78 -1.32 9.01
CA THR A 62 -5.02 0.06 8.56
C THR A 62 -3.80 0.59 7.85
N TYR A 63 -4.02 1.45 6.85
CA TYR A 63 -2.94 2.16 6.18
C TYR A 63 -2.37 3.25 7.07
N PHE A 64 -1.10 3.58 6.84
CA PHE A 64 -0.51 4.80 7.38
C PHE A 64 -1.08 6.01 6.62
N PRO A 65 -1.49 7.07 7.32
CA PRO A 65 -2.18 8.21 6.70
C PRO A 65 -1.31 9.05 5.75
N THR A 66 0.01 8.82 5.72
CA THR A 66 0.95 9.65 4.95
C THR A 66 1.94 8.85 4.11
N VAL A 67 1.92 7.52 4.16
CA VAL A 67 2.92 6.71 3.44
C VAL A 67 2.34 6.28 2.10
N ILE A 68 2.53 7.14 1.10
CA ILE A 68 2.24 6.89 -0.32
C ILE A 68 3.45 7.37 -1.14
N GLU A 69 4.29 6.45 -1.59
CA GLU A 69 5.67 6.79 -1.99
C GLU A 69 6.07 6.14 -3.31
N SER A 70 6.46 6.95 -4.30
CA SER A 70 6.98 6.46 -5.58
C SER A 70 8.40 5.93 -5.44
N GLY A 71 8.64 4.72 -5.95
CA GLY A 71 9.95 4.09 -6.03
C GLY A 71 10.90 4.86 -6.95
N ASN A 72 12.10 5.16 -6.43
CA ASN A 72 13.10 6.00 -7.11
C ASN A 72 14.43 5.26 -7.40
N GLY A 73 14.45 3.94 -7.26
CA GLY A 73 15.61 3.06 -7.41
C GLY A 73 16.52 2.97 -6.18
N LEU A 74 16.24 3.71 -5.09
CA LEU A 74 17.05 3.75 -3.88
C LEU A 74 16.35 3.08 -2.69
N PRO A 75 17.08 2.71 -1.62
CA PRO A 75 16.45 2.34 -0.36
C PRO A 75 15.61 3.48 0.21
N MET A 76 14.40 3.15 0.64
CA MET A 76 13.40 4.03 1.23
C MET A 76 13.01 3.49 2.61
N GLY A 77 12.40 4.31 3.46
CA GLY A 77 11.99 3.85 4.77
C GLY A 77 11.43 4.93 5.68
N TRP A 78 10.86 4.48 6.80
CA TRP A 78 10.25 5.31 7.83
C TRP A 78 10.64 4.84 9.23
N SER A 79 10.73 5.78 10.17
CA SER A 79 10.87 5.49 11.60
C SER A 79 9.51 5.61 12.28
N VAL A 80 9.08 4.57 12.98
CA VAL A 80 7.78 4.51 13.65
C VAL A 80 7.98 4.33 15.15
N MET A 81 7.33 5.19 15.95
CA MET A 81 7.26 5.02 17.40
C MET A 81 6.34 3.84 17.74
N VAL A 82 6.86 2.86 18.47
CA VAL A 82 6.12 1.68 18.95
C VAL A 82 6.25 1.51 20.48
N SER A 83 6.65 2.57 21.17
CA SER A 83 6.76 2.57 22.62
C SER A 83 5.38 2.37 23.26
N GLY A 84 5.29 1.48 24.24
CA GLY A 84 4.03 1.16 24.91
C GLY A 84 3.10 0.23 24.13
N THR A 85 3.42 -0.13 22.88
CA THR A 85 2.65 -1.11 22.10
C THR A 85 3.26 -2.51 22.27
N PRO A 86 2.54 -3.49 22.87
CA PRO A 86 3.10 -4.83 23.12
C PRO A 86 3.47 -5.58 21.84
N LYS A 87 2.74 -5.29 20.75
CA LYS A 87 2.89 -5.95 19.46
C LYS A 87 2.44 -5.01 18.35
N MET A 88 3.22 -4.98 17.28
CA MET A 88 2.93 -4.25 16.05
C MET A 88 3.38 -5.10 14.86
N PHE A 89 2.58 -5.06 13.81
CA PHE A 89 2.84 -5.68 12.52
C PHE A 89 2.85 -4.61 11.46
N PHE A 90 3.68 -4.82 10.46
CA PHE A 90 3.78 -3.95 9.30
C PHE A 90 3.74 -4.81 8.05
N ARG A 91 3.08 -4.33 7.00
CA ARG A 91 3.19 -4.89 5.67
C ARG A 91 3.24 -3.77 4.65
N LEU A 92 4.04 -3.99 3.62
CA LEU A 92 4.21 -3.08 2.51
C LEU A 92 3.38 -3.57 1.34
N HIS A 93 2.53 -2.71 0.80
CA HIS A 93 1.81 -2.91 -0.44
C HIS A 93 2.44 -2.07 -1.54
N TYR A 94 2.20 -2.46 -2.78
CA TYR A 94 2.62 -1.68 -3.93
C TYR A 94 1.73 -1.91 -5.14
N THR A 95 1.78 -0.95 -6.04
CA THR A 95 1.27 -1.03 -7.42
C THR A 95 2.41 -0.73 -8.39
N ASP A 96 2.35 -1.26 -9.62
CA ASP A 96 3.34 -1.00 -10.67
C ASP A 96 2.97 0.26 -11.51
N VAL A 97 2.18 1.17 -10.94
CA VAL A 97 1.75 2.43 -11.56
C VAL A 97 2.66 3.58 -11.12
N PRO A 98 3.49 4.14 -12.03
CA PRO A 98 4.36 5.27 -11.71
C PRO A 98 3.58 6.58 -11.63
N THR A 99 3.98 7.43 -10.70
CA THR A 99 3.48 8.81 -10.59
C THR A 99 4.51 9.73 -9.97
N SER A 100 4.46 11.01 -10.34
CA SER A 100 5.22 12.08 -9.68
C SER A 100 4.47 12.69 -8.49
N ASP A 101 3.18 12.40 -8.36
CA ASP A 101 2.32 12.86 -7.27
C ASP A 101 1.47 11.68 -6.77
N PRO A 102 2.04 10.81 -5.93
CA PRO A 102 1.34 9.63 -5.42
C PRO A 102 0.21 9.97 -4.46
N ALA A 103 0.29 11.10 -3.75
CA ALA A 103 -0.76 11.52 -2.82
C ALA A 103 -2.05 11.91 -3.55
N MET A 104 -1.92 12.64 -4.66
CA MET A 104 -3.06 13.11 -5.45
C MET A 104 -3.53 12.12 -6.52
N MET A 105 -2.86 10.97 -6.65
CA MET A 105 -3.27 9.94 -7.60
C MET A 105 -4.47 9.17 -7.07
N ASP A 106 -5.46 8.96 -7.91
CA ASP A 106 -6.56 8.01 -7.72
C ASP A 106 -6.11 6.65 -8.31
N PHE A 107 -5.67 5.74 -7.45
CA PHE A 107 -5.00 4.50 -7.86
C PHE A 107 -5.95 3.37 -8.24
N ASP A 108 -7.17 3.37 -7.73
CA ASP A 108 -8.20 2.36 -8.02
C ASP A 108 -9.36 2.87 -8.88
N GLY A 109 -9.40 4.18 -9.15
CA GLY A 109 -10.22 4.81 -10.19
C GLY A 109 -11.65 5.09 -9.73
N ASP A 110 -11.86 5.30 -8.44
CA ASP A 110 -13.18 5.49 -7.86
C ASP A 110 -13.61 6.96 -7.70
N GLY A 111 -12.70 7.89 -8.04
CA GLY A 111 -12.92 9.32 -7.98
C GLY A 111 -12.32 10.01 -6.76
N VAL A 112 -11.70 9.29 -5.84
CA VAL A 112 -11.05 9.83 -4.64
C VAL A 112 -9.53 9.74 -4.76
N ALA A 113 -8.82 10.83 -4.46
CA ALA A 113 -7.37 10.79 -4.42
C ALA A 113 -6.89 10.04 -3.17
N SER A 114 -5.84 9.22 -3.31
CA SER A 114 -5.42 8.29 -2.26
C SER A 114 -5.03 8.95 -0.93
N ILE A 115 -4.59 10.20 -0.92
CA ILE A 115 -4.36 10.91 0.34
C ILE A 115 -5.66 11.13 1.14
N TYR A 116 -6.78 11.36 0.47
CA TYR A 116 -8.08 11.57 1.10
C TYR A 116 -8.69 10.25 1.57
N GLU A 117 -8.54 9.18 0.80
CA GLU A 117 -8.88 7.83 1.25
C GLU A 117 -8.18 7.50 2.57
N LEU A 118 -6.88 7.78 2.66
CA LEU A 118 -6.09 7.46 3.85
C LEU A 118 -6.32 8.38 5.05
N GLN A 119 -6.61 9.67 4.83
CA GLN A 119 -6.70 10.65 5.91
C GLN A 119 -8.12 10.97 6.37
N LEU A 120 -9.11 10.87 5.48
CA LEU A 120 -10.48 11.29 5.75
C LEU A 120 -11.43 10.10 5.81
N LEU A 121 -11.41 9.24 4.78
CA LEU A 121 -12.41 8.19 4.63
C LEU A 121 -12.02 6.89 5.36
N GLY A 122 -10.72 6.63 5.52
CA GLY A 122 -10.22 5.37 6.08
C GLY A 122 -10.40 4.18 5.13
N THR A 123 -10.50 4.45 3.83
CA THR A 123 -10.69 3.46 2.75
C THR A 123 -9.33 3.03 2.16
N SER A 124 -9.36 2.06 1.25
CA SER A 124 -8.17 1.46 0.67
C SER A 124 -7.86 2.08 -0.69
N PRO A 125 -6.68 2.71 -0.88
CA PRO A 125 -6.29 3.38 -2.12
C PRO A 125 -5.92 2.45 -3.27
N LEU A 126 -6.35 1.20 -3.20
CA LEU A 126 -6.03 0.13 -4.14
C LEU A 126 -7.27 -0.73 -4.43
N ILE A 127 -8.42 -0.37 -3.84
CA ILE A 127 -9.66 -1.13 -3.91
C ILE A 127 -10.80 -0.13 -3.93
N ALA A 128 -11.36 0.12 -5.13
CA ALA A 128 -12.43 1.09 -5.36
C ALA A 128 -13.71 0.88 -4.52
N ASN A 129 -13.87 -0.27 -3.86
CA ASN A 129 -14.92 -0.51 -2.88
C ASN A 129 -14.30 -1.34 -1.76
N THR A 130 -13.91 -0.67 -0.67
CA THR A 130 -13.12 -1.26 0.42
C THR A 130 -13.90 -2.28 1.23
N ASP A 131 -15.17 -2.03 1.50
CA ASP A 131 -16.00 -2.90 2.34
C ASP A 131 -16.70 -4.03 1.55
N GLY A 132 -16.64 -3.95 0.22
CA GLY A 132 -17.22 -4.89 -0.73
C GLY A 132 -18.74 -4.83 -0.82
N VAL A 133 -19.38 -3.78 -0.30
CA VAL A 133 -20.83 -3.61 -0.31
C VAL A 133 -21.22 -2.23 -0.86
N GLY A 134 -22.41 -2.14 -1.46
CA GLY A 134 -22.95 -0.84 -1.89
C GLY A 134 -22.15 -0.16 -3.02
N ALA A 135 -21.97 1.16 -2.89
CA ALA A 135 -21.26 2.01 -3.85
C ALA A 135 -19.74 1.83 -3.76
N SER A 136 -18.99 2.39 -4.70
CA SER A 136 -17.54 2.58 -4.52
C SER A 136 -17.27 3.53 -3.36
N ASP A 137 -16.03 3.57 -2.85
CA ASP A 137 -15.68 4.44 -1.74
C ASP A 137 -15.92 5.92 -2.13
N GLY A 138 -15.54 6.33 -3.34
CA GLY A 138 -15.88 7.65 -3.89
C GLY A 138 -17.36 7.89 -4.20
N GLY A 139 -18.16 6.83 -4.24
CA GLY A 139 -19.63 6.91 -4.32
C GLY A 139 -20.31 6.84 -2.96
N GLY A 140 -19.55 6.76 -1.87
CA GLY A 140 -20.00 6.87 -0.50
C GLY A 140 -20.57 8.26 -0.19
N ASP A 141 -21.16 8.41 0.99
CA ASP A 141 -21.75 9.65 1.52
C ASP A 141 -21.40 9.65 3.01
N ALA A 142 -20.15 10.01 3.31
CA ALA A 142 -19.55 9.82 4.62
C ALA A 142 -20.18 10.70 5.70
N ASP A 143 -20.67 11.89 5.33
CA ASP A 143 -21.30 12.85 6.25
C ASP A 143 -22.84 12.79 6.25
N GLY A 144 -23.43 12.14 5.24
CA GLY A 144 -24.86 11.86 5.13
C GLY A 144 -25.69 13.01 4.58
N ASP A 145 -25.10 13.97 3.87
CA ASP A 145 -25.80 15.11 3.29
C ASP A 145 -26.45 14.82 1.91
N GLY A 146 -26.11 13.68 1.32
CA GLY A 146 -26.64 13.19 0.05
C GLY A 146 -25.77 13.53 -1.18
N LEU A 147 -24.56 14.07 -0.99
CA LEU A 147 -23.53 14.19 -2.02
C LEU A 147 -22.53 13.02 -1.93
N PRO A 148 -21.95 12.58 -3.05
CA PRO A 148 -20.94 11.53 -3.02
C PRO A 148 -19.55 12.07 -2.62
N ASP A 149 -18.78 11.28 -1.85
CA ASP A 149 -17.45 11.65 -1.32
C ASP A 149 -16.50 12.19 -2.41
N ALA A 150 -16.50 11.59 -3.61
CA ALA A 150 -15.67 12.06 -4.73
C ALA A 150 -16.05 13.47 -5.23
N LEU A 151 -17.31 13.87 -5.09
CA LEU A 151 -17.78 15.22 -5.42
C LEU A 151 -17.46 16.21 -4.29
N GLU A 152 -17.62 15.79 -3.04
CA GLU A 152 -17.40 16.60 -1.86
C GLU A 152 -15.96 17.10 -1.71
N LEU A 153 -14.99 16.27 -2.10
CA LEU A 153 -13.57 16.63 -2.07
C LEU A 153 -13.21 17.81 -2.98
N HIS A 154 -14.02 18.09 -4.02
CA HIS A 154 -13.85 19.29 -4.83
C HIS A 154 -14.32 20.57 -4.12
N PHE A 155 -15.19 20.45 -3.10
CA PHE A 155 -15.81 21.56 -2.40
C PHE A 155 -15.45 21.65 -0.91
N LEU A 156 -14.64 20.70 -0.40
CA LEU A 156 -14.26 20.57 1.02
C LEU A 156 -15.49 20.40 1.94
N ALA A 157 -16.46 19.61 1.50
CA ALA A 157 -17.68 19.32 2.24
C ALA A 157 -17.72 17.85 2.68
N ILE A 158 -16.78 17.45 3.55
CA ILE A 158 -16.79 16.15 4.24
C ILE A 158 -16.89 16.42 5.75
#